data_AF-A0A923P2U3-F1
#
_entry.id   AF-A0A923P2U3-F1
#
_cell.length_a   1.000
_cell.length_b   1.000
_cell.length_c   1.000
_cell.angle_alpha   90.00
_cell.angle_beta   90.00
_cell.angle_gamma   90.00
#
_symmetry.space_group_name_H-M   'P 1'
#
loop_
_entity.id
_entity.type
_entity.pdbx_description
1 polymer ?
#
loop_
_entity_poly.entity_id
_entity_poly.type
_entity_poly.pdbx_seq_one_letter_code
_entity_poly.pdbx_strand_id
1 'polypeptide(L)'
;MVLVALALPGGFDFASLDRLLHIIAGITWIGLLYYFNVVQIPGLAAANADPGGPGGAGITRYIAPRALLWFRWAAVVTVLSGILFIESHYRASAGAGLGQVLMLKDGFAVIGIGSWLGLILLFNVWVLIWPNQKKVLGIKPATDAEKASARKTATLASRVNFVLSIPMLMCMGGQSHGLPF
;
A
#
# COMPACT_ATOMS: atom_id res chain seq x y z
N MET A 1 -22.43 -24.28 10.84
CA MET A 1 -21.82 -24.27 9.50
C MET A 1 -20.29 -24.14 9.51
N VAL A 2 -19.67 -23.42 10.45
CA VAL A 2 -18.20 -23.32 10.56
C VAL A 2 -17.52 -24.66 10.92
N LEU A 3 -18.15 -25.49 11.75
CA LEU A 3 -17.60 -26.79 12.16
C LEU A 3 -17.62 -27.86 11.05
N VAL A 4 -18.44 -27.70 10.01
CA VAL A 4 -18.53 -28.68 8.91
C VAL A 4 -17.45 -28.43 7.85
N ALA A 5 -16.93 -27.20 7.75
CA ALA A 5 -15.86 -26.84 6.81
C ALA A 5 -14.46 -27.38 7.21
N LEU A 6 -14.31 -27.85 8.45
CA LEU A 6 -13.06 -28.41 9.00
C LEU A 6 -12.89 -29.92 8.76
N ALA A 7 -13.94 -30.61 8.30
CA ALA A 7 -13.98 -32.07 8.17
C ALA A 7 -13.90 -32.59 6.72
N LEU A 8 -13.77 -31.70 5.74
CA LEU A 8 -13.58 -32.09 4.33
C LEU A 8 -12.10 -32.23 4.00
N PRO A 9 -11.67 -33.21 3.18
CA PRO A 9 -10.36 -33.20 2.56
C PRO A 9 -10.25 -31.93 1.70
N GLY A 10 -9.38 -30.99 2.07
CA GLY A 10 -9.33 -29.64 1.49
C GLY A 10 -10.11 -28.56 2.27
N GLY A 11 -10.38 -28.79 3.56
CA GLY A 11 -10.97 -27.80 4.47
C GLY A 11 -10.19 -26.48 4.51
N PHE A 12 -10.90 -25.40 4.87
CA PHE A 12 -10.42 -24.02 4.87
C PHE A 12 -9.06 -23.87 5.59
N ASP A 13 -7.98 -23.75 4.82
CA ASP A 13 -6.64 -23.62 5.37
C ASP A 13 -6.44 -22.20 5.90
N PHE A 14 -6.23 -22.07 7.21
CA PHE A 14 -5.90 -20.78 7.83
C PHE A 14 -4.61 -20.18 7.25
N ALA A 15 -3.70 -20.98 6.69
CA ALA A 15 -2.52 -20.50 5.95
C ALA A 15 -2.85 -19.99 4.53
N SER A 16 -4.12 -20.00 4.13
CA SER A 16 -4.63 -19.29 2.94
C SER A 16 -5.28 -17.95 3.28
N LEU A 17 -5.60 -17.69 4.56
CA LEU A 17 -6.24 -16.45 4.99
C LEU A 17 -5.30 -15.26 5.06
N ASP A 18 -4.06 -15.46 5.50
CA ASP A 18 -3.02 -14.44 5.49
C ASP A 18 -2.70 -13.97 4.06
N ARG A 19 -2.61 -14.90 3.11
CA ARG A 19 -2.47 -14.61 1.68
C ARG A 19 -3.67 -13.84 1.14
N LEU A 20 -4.89 -14.31 1.41
CA LEU A 20 -6.11 -13.62 0.96
C LEU A 20 -6.20 -12.20 1.53
N LEU A 21 -5.93 -12.05 2.83
CA LEU A 21 -5.89 -10.76 3.51
C LEU A 21 -4.82 -9.85 2.90
N HIS A 22 -3.63 -10.37 2.62
CA HIS A 22 -2.54 -9.63 1.97
C HIS A 22 -2.94 -9.13 0.60
N ILE A 23 -3.60 -9.96 -0.21
CA ILE A 23 -4.07 -9.59 -1.54
C ILE A 23 -5.14 -8.50 -1.45
N ILE A 24 -6.18 -8.68 -0.62
CA ILE A 24 -7.28 -7.70 -0.51
C ILE A 24 -6.76 -6.36 0.06
N ALA A 25 -5.91 -6.41 1.08
CA ALA A 25 -5.30 -5.20 1.65
C ALA A 25 -4.35 -4.54 0.64
N GLY A 26 -3.56 -5.32 -0.10
CA GLY A 26 -2.65 -4.85 -1.13
C GLY A 26 -3.38 -4.17 -2.28
N ILE A 27 -4.49 -4.76 -2.78
CA ILE A 27 -5.37 -4.14 -3.78
C ILE A 27 -5.92 -2.82 -3.24
N THR A 28 -6.38 -2.77 -1.98
CA THR A 28 -6.90 -1.55 -1.38
C THR A 28 -5.81 -0.47 -1.28
N TRP A 29 -4.62 -0.84 -0.80
CA TRP A 29 -3.50 0.08 -0.60
C TRP A 29 -2.98 0.64 -1.93
N ILE A 30 -2.58 -0.24 -2.84
CA ILE A 30 -1.99 0.15 -4.11
C ILE A 30 -3.05 0.71 -5.06
N GLY A 31 -4.28 0.20 -5.03
CA GLY A 31 -5.40 0.78 -5.76
C GLY A 31 -5.67 2.23 -5.37
N LEU A 32 -5.67 2.55 -4.07
CA LEU A 32 -5.80 3.93 -3.60
C LEU A 32 -4.59 4.80 -3.97
N LEU A 33 -3.38 4.24 -3.96
CA LEU A 33 -2.17 4.93 -4.45
C LEU A 33 -2.32 5.38 -5.91
N TYR A 34 -2.84 4.50 -6.77
CA TYR A 34 -3.10 4.78 -8.19
C TYR A 34 -4.23 5.79 -8.34
N TYR A 35 -5.32 5.63 -7.58
CA TYR A 35 -6.40 6.61 -7.54
C TYR A 35 -5.87 8.02 -7.21
N PHE A 36 -5.01 8.17 -6.21
CA PHE A 36 -4.48 9.49 -5.86
C PHE A 36 -3.62 10.09 -6.99
N ASN A 37 -2.74 9.31 -7.60
CA ASN A 37 -1.77 9.82 -8.57
C ASN A 37 -2.37 10.04 -9.96
N VAL A 38 -3.28 9.17 -10.39
CA VAL A 38 -3.80 9.16 -11.77
C VAL A 38 -5.18 9.82 -11.87
N VAL A 39 -5.99 9.78 -10.80
CA VAL A 39 -7.37 10.28 -10.83
C VAL A 39 -7.54 11.54 -10.00
N GLN A 40 -7.31 11.46 -8.69
CA GLN A 40 -7.67 12.54 -7.77
C GLN A 40 -6.83 13.80 -7.96
N ILE A 41 -5.50 13.67 -8.03
CA ILE A 41 -4.61 14.83 -8.18
C ILE A 41 -4.85 15.56 -9.51
N PRO A 42 -4.87 14.88 -10.68
CA PRO A 42 -5.19 15.54 -11.94
C PRO A 42 -6.62 16.11 -11.97
N GLY A 43 -7.60 15.37 -11.45
CA GLY A 43 -8.99 15.84 -11.39
C GLY A 43 -9.18 17.08 -10.53
N LEU A 44 -8.51 17.16 -9.38
CA LEU A 44 -8.51 18.37 -8.55
C LEU A 44 -7.79 19.55 -9.22
N ALA A 45 -6.73 19.29 -9.99
CA ALA A 45 -6.05 20.35 -10.75
C ALA A 45 -6.98 20.93 -11.83
N ALA A 46 -7.68 20.08 -12.58
CA ALA A 46 -8.67 20.50 -13.57
C ALA A 46 -9.83 21.28 -12.91
N ALA A 47 -10.39 20.78 -11.82
CA ALA A 47 -11.49 21.44 -11.11
C ALA A 47 -11.11 22.83 -10.55
N ASN A 48 -9.84 23.03 -10.16
CA ASN A 48 -9.36 24.33 -9.68
C ASN A 48 -9.06 25.31 -10.82
N ALA A 49 -8.89 24.82 -12.05
CA ALA A 49 -8.63 25.62 -13.24
C ALA A 49 -9.90 26.05 -13.98
N ASP A 50 -11.08 25.59 -13.54
CA ASP A 50 -12.39 25.91 -14.11
C ASP A 50 -13.16 26.89 -13.19
N PRO A 51 -13.16 28.20 -13.48
CA PRO A 51 -13.81 29.21 -12.63
C PRO A 51 -15.34 29.09 -12.55
N GLY A 52 -15.97 28.45 -13.54
CA GLY A 52 -17.43 28.22 -13.58
C GLY A 52 -17.83 26.82 -13.09
N GLY A 53 -16.85 25.95 -12.84
CA GLY A 53 -17.06 24.57 -12.45
C GLY A 53 -17.44 24.38 -10.98
N PRO A 54 -17.81 23.14 -10.59
CA PRO A 54 -18.20 22.82 -9.22
C PRO A 54 -17.04 22.87 -8.19
N GLY A 55 -15.80 23.07 -8.66
CA GLY A 55 -14.59 23.05 -7.84
C GLY A 55 -14.27 21.68 -7.22
N GLY A 56 -13.18 21.62 -6.45
CA GLY A 56 -12.70 20.38 -5.83
C GLY A 56 -13.22 20.09 -4.42
N ALA A 57 -14.11 20.92 -3.87
CA ALA A 57 -14.46 20.92 -2.44
C ALA A 57 -15.13 19.61 -1.97
N GLY A 58 -15.99 19.01 -2.79
CA GLY A 58 -16.64 17.73 -2.45
C GLY A 58 -15.62 16.60 -2.26
N ILE A 59 -14.61 16.54 -3.14
CA ILE A 59 -13.54 15.55 -3.05
C ILE A 59 -12.69 15.81 -1.81
N THR A 60 -12.24 17.05 -1.59
CA THR A 60 -11.33 17.37 -0.48
C THR A 60 -12.00 17.26 0.90
N ARG A 61 -13.30 17.51 1.00
CA ARG A 61 -14.04 17.45 2.26
C ARG A 61 -14.55 16.05 2.60
N TYR A 62 -15.04 15.29 1.63
CA TYR A 62 -15.72 14.01 1.91
C TYR A 62 -14.93 12.79 1.48
N ILE A 63 -14.25 12.84 0.33
CA ILE A 63 -13.63 11.65 -0.27
C ILE A 63 -12.20 11.47 0.22
N ALA A 64 -11.36 12.50 0.06
CA ALA A 64 -9.94 12.45 0.35
C ALA A 64 -9.64 12.01 1.80
N PRO A 65 -10.32 12.51 2.86
CA PRO A 65 -10.04 12.06 4.23
C PRO A 65 -10.28 10.57 4.44
N ARG A 66 -11.37 10.01 3.86
CA ARG A 66 -11.69 8.58 3.96
C ARG A 66 -10.72 7.73 3.14
N ALA A 67 -10.44 8.14 1.91
CA ALA A 67 -9.48 7.46 1.05
C ALA A 67 -8.11 7.39 1.73
N LEU A 68 -7.66 8.49 2.37
CA LEU A 68 -6.39 8.52 3.10
C LEU A 68 -6.39 7.66 4.36
N LEU A 69 -7.53 7.53 5.06
CA LEU A 69 -7.67 6.60 6.17
C LEU A 69 -7.44 5.15 5.71
N TRP A 70 -8.19 4.72 4.69
CA TRP A 70 -8.07 3.38 4.13
C TRP A 70 -6.68 3.11 3.57
N PHE A 71 -6.11 4.07 2.84
CA PHE A 71 -4.76 3.97 2.29
C PHE A 71 -3.70 3.69 3.37
N ARG A 72 -3.72 4.44 4.48
CA ARG A 72 -2.73 4.28 5.56
C ARG A 72 -2.83 2.94 6.27
N TRP A 73 -4.05 2.51 6.58
CA TRP A 73 -4.25 1.28 7.34
C TRP A 73 -4.18 0.03 6.47
N ALA A 74 -4.63 0.09 5.21
CA ALA A 74 -4.42 -0.98 4.25
C ALA A 74 -2.92 -1.23 4.03
N ALA A 75 -2.08 -0.19 4.04
CA ALA A 75 -0.63 -0.35 3.98
C ALA A 75 -0.07 -1.19 5.14
N VAL A 76 -0.49 -0.89 6.37
CA VAL A 76 -0.08 -1.64 7.56
C VAL A 76 -0.56 -3.09 7.47
N VAL A 77 -1.84 -3.30 7.15
CA VAL A 77 -2.42 -4.65 7.05
C VAL A 77 -1.71 -5.47 5.97
N THR A 78 -1.40 -4.87 4.82
CA THR A 78 -0.65 -5.55 3.74
C THR A 78 0.72 -6.00 4.24
N VAL A 79 1.50 -5.11 4.86
CA VAL A 79 2.84 -5.48 5.35
C VAL A 79 2.78 -6.55 6.45
N LEU A 80 1.88 -6.40 7.43
CA LEU A 80 1.76 -7.36 8.52
C LEU A 80 1.29 -8.73 8.04
N SER A 81 0.28 -8.79 7.16
CA SER A 81 -0.17 -10.05 6.56
C SER A 81 0.89 -10.69 5.67
N GLY A 82 1.74 -9.90 5.00
CA GLY A 82 2.86 -10.41 4.21
C GLY A 82 3.96 -11.03 5.08
N ILE A 83 4.29 -10.39 6.21
CA ILE A 83 5.21 -10.96 7.21
C ILE A 83 4.65 -12.28 7.76
N LEU A 84 3.36 -12.30 8.12
CA LEU A 84 2.70 -13.52 8.59
C LEU A 84 2.75 -14.62 7.53
N PHE A 85 2.48 -14.29 6.26
CA PHE A 85 2.54 -15.23 5.14
C PHE A 85 3.94 -15.82 4.93
N ILE A 86 5.00 -15.01 5.02
CA ILE A 86 6.37 -15.52 4.93
C ILE A 86 6.67 -16.47 6.11
N GLU A 87 6.29 -16.07 7.32
CA GLU A 87 6.56 -16.83 8.54
C GLU A 87 5.75 -18.13 8.67
N SER A 88 4.52 -18.16 8.13
CA SER A 88 3.66 -19.34 8.12
C SER A 88 4.01 -20.27 6.96
N HIS A 89 4.08 -19.72 5.74
CA HIS A 89 4.06 -20.50 4.50
C HIS A 89 5.46 -20.80 3.99
N TYR A 90 6.37 -19.82 3.92
CA TYR A 90 7.73 -20.06 3.42
C TYR A 90 8.57 -20.82 4.44
N ARG A 91 8.33 -20.58 5.73
CA ARG A 91 9.00 -21.34 6.79
C ARG A 91 8.63 -22.82 6.72
N ALA A 92 7.35 -23.13 6.50
CA ALA A 92 6.88 -24.50 6.40
C ALA A 92 7.24 -25.17 5.07
N SER A 93 7.12 -24.47 3.94
CA SER A 93 7.30 -25.06 2.61
C SER A 93 8.75 -25.06 2.10
N ALA A 94 9.58 -24.11 2.54
CA ALA A 94 10.93 -23.90 2.01
C ALA A 94 12.01 -23.74 3.11
N GLY A 95 11.66 -23.93 4.38
CA GLY A 95 12.60 -23.79 5.50
C GLY A 95 13.14 -22.36 5.70
N ALA A 96 12.47 -21.37 5.10
CA ALA A 96 12.93 -19.98 5.06
C ALA A 96 11.89 -19.03 5.65
N GLY A 97 12.30 -18.20 6.60
CA GLY A 97 11.43 -17.18 7.20
C GLY A 97 11.78 -15.77 6.74
N LEU A 98 11.29 -14.79 7.49
CA LEU A 98 11.47 -13.37 7.19
C LEU A 98 12.95 -12.99 7.08
N GLY A 99 13.81 -13.55 7.93
CA GLY A 99 15.25 -13.28 7.90
C GLY A 99 15.90 -13.64 6.57
N GLN A 100 15.60 -14.83 6.03
CA GLN A 100 16.15 -15.29 4.75
C GLN A 100 15.64 -14.45 3.58
N VAL A 101 14.35 -14.10 3.60
CA VAL A 101 13.72 -13.25 2.58
C VAL A 101 14.32 -11.84 2.59
N LEU A 102 14.43 -11.20 3.76
CA LEU A 102 14.96 -9.84 3.86
C LEU A 102 16.48 -9.76 3.65
N MET A 103 17.22 -10.84 3.91
CA MET A 103 18.65 -10.94 3.60
C MET A 103 18.93 -11.33 2.14
N LEU A 104 17.89 -11.46 1.31
CA LEU A 104 18.01 -11.79 -0.12
C LEU A 104 18.79 -13.09 -0.37
N LYS A 105 18.61 -14.10 0.50
CA LYS A 105 19.27 -15.39 0.31
C LYS A 105 18.87 -16.06 -1.00
N ASP A 106 19.70 -16.97 -1.49
CA ASP A 106 19.45 -17.74 -2.71
C ASP A 106 18.04 -18.36 -2.70
N GLY A 107 17.31 -18.18 -3.80
CA GLY A 107 15.91 -18.60 -3.94
C GLY A 107 14.85 -17.61 -3.43
N PHE A 108 15.24 -16.57 -2.67
CA PHE A 108 14.33 -15.58 -2.07
C PHE A 108 14.65 -14.13 -2.44
N ALA A 109 15.61 -13.88 -3.34
CA ALA A 109 15.98 -12.52 -3.72
C ALA A 109 14.80 -11.74 -4.32
N VAL A 110 13.98 -12.37 -5.17
CA VAL A 110 12.85 -11.71 -5.86
C VAL A 110 11.79 -11.25 -4.86
N ILE A 111 11.24 -12.17 -4.06
CA ILE A 111 10.28 -11.80 -3.00
C ILE A 111 10.88 -10.88 -1.93
N GLY A 112 12.19 -11.00 -1.66
CA GLY A 112 12.93 -10.13 -0.76
C GLY A 112 13.00 -8.69 -1.24
N ILE A 113 13.31 -8.46 -2.52
CA ILE A 113 13.28 -7.14 -3.16
C ILE A 113 11.87 -6.56 -3.12
N GLY A 114 10.85 -7.37 -3.45
CA GLY A 114 9.46 -6.96 -3.33
C GLY A 114 9.11 -6.51 -1.90
N SER A 115 9.52 -7.30 -0.90
CA SER A 115 9.31 -7.00 0.52
C SER A 115 9.97 -5.69 0.95
N TRP A 116 11.23 -5.46 0.56
CA TRP A 116 11.93 -4.20 0.85
C TRP A 116 11.25 -2.99 0.23
N LEU A 117 10.86 -3.07 -1.03
CA LEU A 117 10.12 -1.99 -1.69
C LEU A 117 8.80 -1.73 -0.97
N GLY A 118 8.05 -2.77 -0.60
CA GLY A 118 6.84 -2.65 0.22
C GLY A 118 7.08 -1.93 1.55
N LEU A 119 8.15 -2.25 2.26
CA LEU A 119 8.52 -1.58 3.51
C LEU A 119 8.90 -0.10 3.30
N ILE A 120 9.63 0.22 2.23
CA ILE A 120 9.96 1.60 1.85
C ILE A 120 8.69 2.39 1.55
N LEU A 121 7.75 1.80 0.79
CA LEU A 121 6.46 2.41 0.51
C LEU A 121 5.69 2.68 1.81
N LEU A 122 5.62 1.71 2.73
CA LEU A 122 4.96 1.86 4.02
C LEU A 122 5.59 2.98 4.86
N PHE A 123 6.92 3.03 4.90
CA PHE A 123 7.66 4.10 5.56
C PHE A 123 7.26 5.47 5.00
N ASN A 124 7.24 5.61 3.68
CA ASN A 124 6.81 6.85 3.03
C ASN A 124 5.37 7.23 3.40
N VAL A 125 4.46 6.25 3.52
CA VAL A 125 3.06 6.48 3.94
C VAL A 125 2.99 7.09 5.35
N TRP A 126 3.68 6.49 6.32
CA TRP A 126 3.54 6.87 7.73
C TRP A 126 4.46 7.99 8.17
N VAL A 127 5.64 8.11 7.58
CA VAL A 127 6.68 9.07 7.98
C VAL A 127 6.66 10.32 7.12
N LEU A 128 6.39 10.22 5.81
CA LEU A 128 6.41 11.39 4.92
C LEU A 128 4.99 11.87 4.57
N ILE A 129 4.11 10.98 4.13
CA ILE A 129 2.78 11.35 3.60
C ILE A 129 1.86 11.78 4.74
N TRP A 130 1.66 10.93 5.75
CA TRP A 130 0.69 11.19 6.81
C TRP A 130 0.97 12.45 7.65
N PRO A 131 2.20 12.70 8.14
CA PRO A 131 2.48 13.89 8.94
C PRO A 131 2.25 15.20 8.17
N ASN A 132 2.57 15.20 6.87
CA ASN A 132 2.32 16.35 5.99
C ASN A 132 0.84 16.49 5.65
N GLN A 133 0.12 15.38 5.44
CA GLN A 133 -1.33 15.42 5.23
C GLN A 133 -2.10 15.95 6.45
N LYS A 134 -1.65 15.67 7.68
CA LYS A 134 -2.26 16.27 8.88
C LYS A 134 -2.22 17.80 8.84
N LYS A 135 -1.14 18.40 8.32
CA LYS A 135 -1.05 19.87 8.13
C LYS A 135 -1.98 20.34 7.02
N VAL A 136 -1.97 19.66 5.88
CA VAL A 136 -2.78 20.03 4.69
C VAL A 136 -4.29 19.92 4.98
N LEU A 137 -4.72 18.94 5.77
CA LEU A 137 -6.11 18.72 6.16
C LEU A 137 -6.55 19.58 7.36
N GLY A 138 -5.66 20.40 7.93
CA GLY A 138 -5.96 21.24 9.09
C GLY A 138 -6.09 20.49 10.42
N ILE A 139 -5.71 19.21 10.47
CA ILE A 139 -5.67 18.41 11.72
C ILE A 139 -4.58 18.94 12.65
N LYS A 140 -3.45 19.38 12.09
CA LYS A 140 -2.39 20.08 12.81
C LYS A 140 -2.35 21.54 12.37
N PRO A 141 -2.37 22.52 13.29
CA PRO A 141 -2.15 23.91 12.95
C PRO A 141 -0.85 24.10 12.17
N ALA A 142 -0.93 24.86 11.08
CA ALA A 142 0.19 25.18 10.19
C ALA A 142 -0.13 26.47 9.45
N THR A 143 0.90 27.30 9.22
CA THR A 143 0.82 28.47 8.35
C THR A 143 0.59 28.06 6.88
N ASP A 144 0.18 28.99 6.03
CA ASP A 144 -0.08 28.67 4.62
C ASP A 144 1.20 28.29 3.87
N ALA A 145 2.34 28.88 4.23
CA ALA A 145 3.66 28.48 3.72
C ALA A 145 4.00 27.03 4.11
N GLU A 146 3.75 26.64 5.36
CA GLU A 146 3.97 25.26 5.81
C GLU A 146 3.01 24.27 5.14
N LYS A 147 1.75 24.64 4.92
CA LYS A 147 0.78 23.80 4.19
C LYS A 147 1.22 23.60 2.74
N ALA A 148 1.75 24.63 2.08
CA ALA A 148 2.26 24.53 0.73
C ALA A 148 3.46 23.57 0.64
N SER A 149 4.44 23.72 1.54
CA SER A 149 5.59 22.82 1.65
C SER A 149 5.16 21.38 1.96
N ALA A 150 4.24 21.19 2.91
CA ALA A 150 3.71 19.89 3.27
C ALA A 150 3.02 19.19 2.08
N ARG A 151 2.24 19.95 1.29
CA ARG A 151 1.61 19.43 0.07
C ARG A 151 2.64 18.92 -0.93
N LYS A 152 3.71 19.70 -1.17
CA LYS A 152 4.82 19.29 -2.06
C LYS A 152 5.45 17.98 -1.60
N THR A 153 5.82 17.88 -0.32
CA THR A 153 6.45 16.67 0.24
C THR A 153 5.53 15.46 0.16
N ALA A 154 4.26 15.59 0.55
CA ALA A 154 3.30 14.49 0.49
C ALA A 154 3.06 14.01 -0.95
N THR A 155 2.95 14.94 -1.91
CA THR A 155 2.78 14.61 -3.33
C THR A 155 4.01 13.93 -3.91
N LEU A 156 5.22 14.42 -3.62
CA LEU A 156 6.45 13.80 -4.12
C LEU A 156 6.63 12.38 -3.56
N ALA A 157 6.45 12.19 -2.25
CA ALA A 157 6.52 10.86 -1.63
C ALA A 157 5.46 9.91 -2.22
N SER A 158 4.24 10.40 -2.51
CA SER A 158 3.21 9.60 -3.15
C SER A 158 3.59 9.18 -4.58
N ARG A 159 4.22 10.06 -5.36
CA ARG A 159 4.71 9.75 -6.72
C ARG A 159 5.86 8.75 -6.70
N VAL A 160 6.80 8.89 -5.75
CA VAL A 160 7.86 7.90 -5.55
C VAL A 160 7.26 6.54 -5.22
N ASN A 161 6.29 6.48 -4.29
CA ASN A 161 5.58 5.24 -4.00
C ASN A 161 4.89 4.66 -5.24
N PHE A 162 4.23 5.51 -6.05
CA PHE A 162 3.56 5.06 -7.27
C PHE A 162 4.55 4.40 -8.24
N VAL A 163 5.68 5.04 -8.53
CA VAL A 163 6.70 4.47 -9.43
C VAL A 163 7.30 3.19 -8.85
N LEU A 164 7.70 3.20 -7.58
CA LEU A 164 8.29 2.03 -6.91
C LEU A 164 7.30 0.88 -6.71
N SER A 165 5.99 1.15 -6.72
CA SER A 165 4.97 0.09 -6.63
C SER A 165 5.00 -0.87 -7.83
N ILE A 166 5.46 -0.41 -9.00
CA ILE A 166 5.54 -1.21 -10.21
C ILE A 166 6.56 -2.35 -10.06
N PRO A 167 7.87 -2.10 -9.83
CA PRO A 167 8.84 -3.16 -9.61
C PRO A 167 8.53 -3.97 -8.35
N MET A 168 7.91 -3.36 -7.32
CA MET A 168 7.46 -4.07 -6.13
C MET A 168 6.43 -5.16 -6.49
N LEU A 169 5.35 -4.80 -7.21
CA LEU A 169 4.32 -5.76 -7.64
C LEU A 169 4.90 -6.85 -8.57
N MET A 170 5.81 -6.47 -9.47
CA MET A 170 6.49 -7.42 -10.34
C MET A 170 7.31 -8.44 -9.54
N CYS A 171 8.02 -8.00 -8.51
CA CYS A 171 8.75 -8.90 -7.62
C CYS A 171 7.80 -9.79 -6.80
N MET A 172 6.70 -9.24 -6.27
CA MET A 172 5.73 -10.02 -5.51
C MET A 172 5.07 -11.13 -6.34
N GLY A 173 4.65 -10.83 -7.57
CA GLY A 173 4.10 -11.84 -8.48
C GLY A 173 5.17 -12.76 -9.08
N GLY A 174 6.36 -12.21 -9.35
CA GLY A 174 7.44 -12.90 -10.05
C GLY A 174 8.05 -14.07 -9.30
N GLN A 175 7.98 -14.08 -7.95
CA GLN A 175 8.47 -15.22 -7.16
C GLN A 175 7.78 -16.54 -7.53
N SER A 176 6.51 -16.51 -7.93
CA SER A 176 5.74 -17.72 -8.30
C SER A 176 5.51 -17.87 -9.80
N HIS A 177 5.68 -16.80 -10.58
CA HIS A 177 5.33 -16.77 -12.00
C HIS A 177 6.50 -16.41 -12.93
N GLY A 178 7.68 -16.12 -12.38
CA GLY A 178 8.80 -15.55 -13.13
C GLY A 178 8.63 -14.05 -13.38
N LEU A 179 9.74 -13.36 -13.63
CA LEU A 179 9.71 -11.99 -14.13
C LEU A 179 9.45 -12.00 -15.64
N PRO A 180 8.79 -10.98 -16.19
CA PRO A 180 8.45 -10.92 -17.61
C PRO A 180 9.65 -10.64 -18.54
N PHE A 181 10.87 -10.55 -18.03
CA PHE A 181 12.12 -10.31 -18.76
C PHE A 181 13.30 -10.99 -18.05
#